data_AF-A0A9D2JSK8-F1
#
_entry.id   AF-A0A9D2JSK8-F1
#
_cell.length_a   1.000
_cell.length_b   1.000
_cell.length_c   1.000
_cell.angle_alpha   90.00
_cell.angle_beta   90.00
_cell.angle_gamma   90.00
#
_symmetry.space_group_name_H-M   'P 1'
#
loop_
_entity.id
_entity.type
_entity.pdbx_description
1 polymer ?
#
loop_
_entity_poly.entity_id
_entity_poly.type
_entity_poly.pdbx_seq_one_letter_code
_entity_poly.pdbx_strand_id
1 'polypeptide(L)'
;MNEQRFLLIFLVAALTTTLGLYLLKAKKQMQYKGDERWQLIQLKANNSANITNGILILLLAVLPFFIDPQTTLSFQRVITLGLLYIGTRNLIELAATVYFDKQL
;
A
#
# COMPACT_ATOMS: atom_id res chain seq x y z
N MET A 1 15.69 21.72 3.10
CA MET A 1 16.11 20.68 4.07
C MET A 1 14.93 20.00 4.79
N ASN A 2 13.84 20.70 5.13
CA ASN A 2 12.70 20.08 5.84
C ASN A 2 11.88 19.11 4.98
N GLU A 3 11.71 19.40 3.69
CA GLU A 3 10.92 18.57 2.76
C GLU A 3 11.55 17.18 2.52
N GLN A 4 12.86 17.12 2.30
CA GLN A 4 13.57 15.84 2.14
C GLN A 4 13.50 14.97 3.40
N ARG A 5 13.61 15.59 4.59
CA ARG A 5 13.44 14.88 5.86
C ARG A 5 12.03 14.33 6.01
N PHE A 6 11.02 15.12 5.65
CA PHE A 6 9.62 14.67 5.68
C PHE A 6 9.40 13.48 4.75
N LEU A 7 9.82 13.58 3.48
CA LEU A 7 9.73 12.47 2.53
C LEU A 7 10.45 11.20 3.02
N LEU A 8 11.62 11.35 3.63
CA LEU A 8 12.36 10.22 4.18
C LEU A 8 11.59 9.52 5.32
N ILE A 9 10.90 10.26 6.17
CA ILE A 9 10.04 9.69 7.22
C ILE A 9 8.93 8.84 6.59
N PHE A 10 8.26 9.33 5.55
CA PHE A 10 7.22 8.54 4.86
C PHE A 10 7.79 7.30 4.17
N LEU A 11 8.98 7.39 3.57
CA LEU A 11 9.63 6.23 2.95
C LEU A 11 10.01 5.18 3.99
N VAL A 12 10.55 5.58 5.14
CA VAL A 12 10.82 4.67 6.25
C VAL A 12 9.50 4.04 6.74
N ALA A 13 8.44 4.83 6.91
CA ALA A 13 7.13 4.31 7.32
C ALA A 13 6.54 3.32 6.30
N ALA A 14 6.67 3.60 5.01
CA ALA A 14 6.26 2.71 3.92
C ALA A 14 7.03 1.38 3.97
N LEU A 15 8.34 1.44 4.21
CA LEU A 15 9.18 0.27 4.36
C LEU A 15 8.80 -0.56 5.58
N THR A 16 8.68 0.07 6.76
CA THR A 16 8.32 -0.63 8.00
C THR A 16 6.95 -1.28 7.89
N THR A 17 6.00 -0.61 7.24
CA THR A 17 4.66 -1.15 6.99
C THR A 17 4.72 -2.36 6.06
N THR A 18 5.48 -2.27 4.98
CA THR A 18 5.64 -3.37 4.01
C THR A 18 6.26 -4.60 4.66
N LEU A 19 7.34 -4.42 5.42
CA LEU A 19 7.96 -5.52 6.17
C LEU A 19 7.01 -6.08 7.23
N GLY A 20 6.34 -5.22 7.99
CA GLY A 20 5.37 -5.61 9.01
C GLY A 20 4.21 -6.43 8.44
N LEU A 21 3.70 -6.06 7.27
CA LEU A 21 2.66 -6.79 6.56
C LEU A 21 3.11 -8.21 6.20
N TYR A 22 4.29 -8.36 5.61
CA TYR A 22 4.82 -9.66 5.22
C TYR A 22 5.11 -10.55 6.44
N LEU A 23 5.70 -9.99 7.49
CA LEU A 23 5.94 -10.70 8.74
C LEU A 23 4.63 -11.15 9.39
N LEU A 24 3.61 -10.29 9.44
CA LEU A 24 2.29 -10.64 9.95
C LEU A 24 1.67 -11.78 9.14
N LYS A 25 1.69 -11.67 7.81
CA LYS A 25 1.15 -12.73 6.92
C LYS A 25 1.86 -14.06 7.14
N ALA A 26 3.19 -14.05 7.22
CA ALA A 26 3.97 -15.26 7.47
C ALA A 26 3.64 -15.89 8.84
N LYS A 27 3.57 -15.07 9.90
CA LYS A 27 3.20 -15.54 11.24
C LYS A 27 1.80 -16.15 11.26
N LYS A 28 0.83 -15.47 10.65
CA LYS A 28 -0.57 -15.94 10.60
C LYS A 28 -0.73 -17.20 9.74
N GLN A 29 0.01 -17.31 8.64
CA GLN A 29 0.07 -18.54 7.84
C GLN A 29 0.48 -19.76 8.69
N MET A 30 1.49 -19.60 9.55
CA MET A 30 1.92 -20.68 10.46
C MET A 30 0.86 -20.96 11.55
N GLN A 31 0.26 -19.92 12.12
CA GLN A 31 -0.76 -20.03 13.16
C GLN A 31 -2.00 -20.80 12.67
N TYR A 32 -2.53 -20.41 11.50
CA TYR A 32 -3.73 -21.01 10.92
C TYR A 32 -3.43 -22.27 10.08
N LYS A 33 -2.16 -22.66 9.93
CA LYS A 33 -1.75 -23.86 9.16
C LYS A 33 -2.33 -23.91 7.73
N GLY A 34 -2.57 -22.75 7.12
CA GLY A 34 -3.15 -22.65 5.77
C GLY A 34 -4.66 -22.90 5.68
N ASP A 35 -5.39 -22.80 6.80
CA ASP A 35 -6.85 -22.92 6.89
C ASP A 35 -7.59 -21.92 5.97
N GLU A 36 -8.79 -22.31 5.53
CA GLU A 36 -9.69 -21.55 4.67
C GLU A 36 -10.04 -20.17 5.27
N ARG A 37 -10.19 -20.10 6.61
CA ARG A 37 -10.41 -18.83 7.32
C ARG A 37 -9.30 -17.82 7.03
N TRP A 38 -8.05 -18.26 7.05
CA TRP A 38 -6.91 -17.38 6.78
C TRP A 38 -6.87 -16.93 5.31
N GLN A 39 -7.23 -17.81 4.38
CA GLN A 39 -7.37 -17.44 2.96
C GLN A 39 -8.48 -16.39 2.76
N LEU A 40 -9.62 -16.54 3.44
CA LEU A 40 -10.72 -15.57 3.40
C LEU A 40 -10.32 -14.20 3.97
N ILE A 41 -9.58 -14.18 5.10
CA ILE A 41 -9.04 -12.94 5.68
C ILE A 41 -8.09 -12.26 4.69
N GLN A 42 -7.16 -13.02 4.09
CA GLN A 42 -6.24 -12.48 3.08
C GLN A 42 -6.99 -11.93 1.88
N LEU A 43 -8.03 -12.62 1.38
CA LEU A 43 -8.82 -12.19 0.25
C LEU A 43 -9.52 -10.85 0.54
N LYS A 44 -10.19 -10.73 1.69
CA LYS A 44 -10.87 -9.47 2.08
C LYS A 44 -9.90 -8.32 2.30
N ALA A 45 -8.77 -8.59 2.94
CA ALA A 45 -7.72 -7.58 3.15
C ALA A 45 -7.11 -7.12 1.82
N ASN A 46 -6.82 -8.07 0.92
CA ASN A 46 -6.30 -7.78 -0.41
C ASN A 46 -7.29 -6.99 -1.25
N ASN A 47 -8.57 -7.35 -1.22
CA ASN A 47 -9.63 -6.62 -1.91
C ASN A 47 -9.72 -5.17 -1.42
N SER A 48 -9.62 -4.95 -0.10
CA SER A 48 -9.60 -3.61 0.49
C SER A 48 -8.42 -2.78 -0.02
N ALA A 49 -7.24 -3.40 -0.10
CA ALA A 49 -6.06 -2.76 -0.68
C ALA A 49 -6.18 -2.57 -2.20
N ASN A 50 -6.89 -3.44 -2.92
CA ASN A 50 -7.04 -3.34 -4.36
C ASN A 50 -7.92 -2.16 -4.78
N ILE A 51 -8.81 -1.68 -3.91
CA ILE A 51 -9.57 -0.42 -4.13
C ILE A 51 -8.60 0.74 -4.39
N THR A 52 -7.43 0.77 -3.75
CA THR A 52 -6.43 1.83 -3.97
C THR A 52 -5.87 1.79 -5.38
N ASN A 53 -5.74 0.61 -6.00
CA ASN A 53 -5.30 0.48 -7.39
C ASN A 53 -6.33 1.10 -8.33
N GLY A 54 -7.62 0.88 -8.08
CA GLY A 54 -8.70 1.53 -8.83
C GLY A 54 -8.64 3.06 -8.73
N ILE A 55 -8.44 3.58 -7.52
CA ILE A 55 -8.27 5.03 -7.29
C ILE A 55 -7.03 5.56 -8.02
N LEU A 56 -5.90 4.85 -7.98
CA LEU A 56 -4.68 5.25 -8.67
C LEU A 56 -4.89 5.31 -10.18
N ILE A 57 -5.53 4.30 -10.77
CA ILE A 57 -5.82 4.28 -12.21
C ILE A 57 -6.69 5.48 -12.59
N LEU A 58 -7.75 5.75 -11.83
CA LEU A 58 -8.62 6.89 -12.08
C LEU A 58 -7.84 8.20 -11.99
N LEU A 59 -7.00 8.35 -10.96
CA LEU A 59 -6.16 9.54 -10.80
C LEU A 59 -5.21 9.70 -11.99
N LEU A 60 -4.50 8.65 -12.39
CA LEU A 60 -3.55 8.70 -13.51
C LEU A 60 -4.23 8.95 -14.86
N ALA A 61 -5.46 8.46 -15.05
CA ALA A 61 -6.23 8.70 -16.27
C ALA A 61 -6.78 10.13 -16.35
N VAL A 62 -7.17 10.70 -15.21
CA VAL A 62 -7.85 12.00 -15.13
C VAL A 62 -6.87 13.17 -14.98
N LEU A 63 -5.76 12.98 -14.26
CA LEU A 63 -4.77 14.03 -13.99
C LEU A 63 -4.21 14.73 -15.26
N PRO A 64 -3.95 14.04 -16.39
CA PRO A 64 -3.45 14.66 -17.61
C PRO A 64 -4.34 15.78 -18.16
N PHE A 65 -5.65 15.75 -17.90
CA PHE A 65 -6.59 16.77 -18.36
C PHE A 65 -6.48 18.10 -17.58
N PHE A 66 -5.76 18.11 -16.45
CA PHE A 66 -5.64 19.27 -15.56
C PHE A 66 -4.23 19.85 -15.47
N ILE A 67 -3.25 19.24 -16.15
CA ILE A 67 -1.84 19.65 -16.12
C ILE A 67 -1.39 20.16 -17.48
N ASP A 68 -0.42 21.07 -17.48
CA ASP A 68 0.20 21.57 -18.71
C ASP A 68 0.86 20.40 -19.47
N PRO A 69 0.60 20.20 -20.77
CA PRO A 69 1.23 19.16 -21.59
C PRO A 69 2.78 19.17 -21.58
N GLN A 70 3.40 20.31 -21.26
CA GLN A 70 4.86 20.45 -21.15
C GLN A 70 5.40 20.10 -19.76
N THR A 71 4.52 19.77 -18.80
CA THR A 71 4.91 19.37 -17.45
C THR A 71 5.75 18.09 -17.50
N THR A 72 6.98 18.17 -17.02
CA THR A 72 7.88 17.02 -16.91
C THR A 72 8.01 16.57 -15.46
N LEU A 73 8.01 15.25 -15.25
CA LEU A 73 8.30 14.64 -13.95
C LEU A 73 9.67 13.98 -14.00
N SER A 74 10.53 14.28 -13.02
CA SER A 74 11.80 13.57 -12.91
C SER A 74 11.57 12.13 -12.50
N PHE A 75 12.43 11.24 -13.00
CA PHE A 75 12.36 9.81 -12.68
C PHE A 75 12.42 9.54 -11.17
N GLN A 76 13.24 10.31 -10.44
CA GLN A 76 13.31 10.25 -8.98
C GLN A 76 11.97 10.55 -8.29
N ARG A 77 11.22 11.55 -8.77
CA ARG A 77 9.90 11.88 -8.24
C ARG A 77 8.90 10.77 -8.52
N VAL A 78 8.93 10.20 -9.72
CA VAL A 78 8.07 9.06 -10.09
C VAL A 78 8.33 7.86 -9.20
N ILE A 79 9.60 7.49 -8.98
CA ILE A 79 9.96 6.40 -8.06
C ILE A 79 9.47 6.69 -6.64
N THR A 80 9.69 7.92 -6.15
CA THR A 80 9.31 8.29 -4.78
C THR A 80 7.79 8.17 -4.61
N LEU A 81 7.00 8.70 -5.54
CA LEU A 81 5.54 8.58 -5.52
C LEU A 81 5.09 7.12 -5.61
N GLY A 82 5.74 6.31 -6.45
CA GLY A 82 5.46 4.87 -6.54
C GLY A 82 5.72 4.13 -5.24
N LEU A 83 6.83 4.40 -4.55
CA LEU A 83 7.14 3.79 -3.24
C LEU A 83 6.14 4.23 -2.17
N LEU A 84 5.76 5.50 -2.14
CA LEU A 84 4.74 6.00 -1.22
C LEU A 84 3.40 5.33 -1.47
N TYR A 85 3.00 5.20 -2.73
CA TYR A 85 1.80 4.49 -3.13
C TYR A 85 1.81 3.03 -2.64
N ILE A 86 2.87 2.28 -2.92
CA ILE A 86 3.03 0.90 -2.44
C ILE A 86 2.92 0.83 -0.91
N GLY A 87 3.59 1.75 -0.21
CA GLY A 87 3.52 1.86 1.24
C GLY A 87 2.09 2.05 1.76
N THR A 88 1.33 2.99 1.19
CA THR A 88 -0.06 3.24 1.56
C THR A 88 -0.98 2.05 1.28
N ARG A 89 -0.82 1.41 0.13
CA ARG A 89 -1.57 0.19 -0.25
C ARG A 89 -1.29 -0.95 0.73
N ASN A 90 -0.03 -1.13 1.12
CA ASN A 90 0.37 -2.14 2.11
C ASN A 90 -0.12 -1.80 3.52
N LEU A 91 -0.20 -0.51 3.88
CA LEU A 91 -0.78 -0.07 5.15
C LEU A 91 -2.26 -0.45 5.25
N ILE A 92 -3.01 -0.22 4.17
CA ILE A 92 -4.43 -0.58 4.09
C ILE A 92 -4.59 -2.10 4.18
N GLU A 93 -3.77 -2.87 3.46
CA GLU A 93 -3.81 -4.35 3.57
C GLU A 93 -3.48 -4.83 4.99
N LEU A 94 -2.50 -4.22 5.65
CA LEU A 94 -2.10 -4.56 7.02
C LEU A 94 -3.24 -4.29 8.00
N ALA A 95 -3.80 -3.07 7.95
CA ALA A 95 -4.91 -2.67 8.80
C ALA A 95 -6.13 -3.57 8.58
N ALA A 96 -6.47 -3.86 7.32
CA ALA A 96 -7.58 -4.74 6.96
C ALA A 96 -7.33 -6.19 7.43
N THR A 97 -6.10 -6.69 7.32
CA THR A 97 -5.74 -8.04 7.82
C THR A 97 -5.98 -8.13 9.33
N VAL A 98 -5.51 -7.14 10.10
CA VAL A 98 -5.71 -7.11 11.56
C VAL A 98 -7.19 -6.96 11.92
N TYR A 99 -7.95 -6.17 11.16
CA TYR A 99 -9.37 -5.97 11.39
C TYR A 99 -10.18 -7.25 11.14
N PHE A 100 -10.01 -7.89 9.98
CA PHE A 100 -10.76 -9.10 9.62
C PHE A 100 -10.34 -10.32 10.44
N ASP A 101 -9.08 -10.41 10.88
CA ASP A 101 -8.60 -11.45 11.80
C ASP A 101 -9.29 -11.40 13.18
N LYS A 102 -9.72 -10.21 13.63
CA LYS A 102 -10.51 -10.06 14.87
C LYS A 102 -11.99 -10.33 14.66
N GLN A 103 -12.50 -10.10 13.45
CA GLN A 103 -13.93 -10.17 13.16
C GLN A 103 -14.40 -11.59 12.78
N LEU A 104 -13.58 -12.30 12.00
CA LEU A 104 -13.82 -13.67 11.54
C LEU A 104 -13.04 -14.62 12.40
#